data_AF-A0A2D5HJ48-F1
#
_entry.id   AF-A0A2D5HJ48-F1
#
_cell.length_a   1.000
_cell.length_b   1.000
_cell.length_c   1.000
_cell.angle_alpha   90.00
_cell.angle_beta   90.00
_cell.angle_gamma   90.00
#
_symmetry.space_group_name_H-M   'P 1'
#
loop_
_entity.id
_entity.type
_entity.pdbx_description
1 polymer ?
#
loop_
_entity_poly.entity_id
_entity_poly.type
_entity_poly.pdbx_seq_one_letter_code
_entity_poly.pdbx_strand_id
1 'polypeptide(L)'
;MEDIYIKFKTRLCSHLNYLMSIREIKTYAEVAEYCEIPSPGKIRKLNELLLEITKEDIIEKKPLRTALIVSKIEVVNGVRIPNEDFFKLLKCYNIYRGKNDKISIINFHKRLIENLFI
;
A
#
# COMPACT_ATOMS: atom_id res chain seq x y z
N MET A 1 14.98 -16.60 11.11
CA MET A 1 14.78 -15.52 10.11
C MET A 1 13.30 -15.29 9.84
N GLU A 2 12.50 -16.36 9.80
CA GLU A 2 11.03 -16.34 9.67
C GLU A 2 10.32 -15.51 10.76
N ASP A 3 10.77 -15.60 12.01
CA ASP A 3 10.16 -14.85 13.13
C ASP A 3 10.22 -13.32 12.97
N ILE A 4 11.33 -12.80 12.42
CA ILE A 4 11.52 -11.37 12.23
C ILE A 4 10.60 -10.86 11.12
N TYR A 5 10.46 -11.66 10.05
CA TYR A 5 9.59 -11.36 8.94
C TYR A 5 8.11 -11.31 9.37
N ILE A 6 7.66 -12.33 10.10
CA ILE A 6 6.30 -12.40 10.65
C ILE A 6 6.06 -11.20 11.56
N LYS A 7 7.01 -10.86 12.45
CA LYS A 7 6.90 -9.71 13.34
C LYS A 7 6.71 -8.39 12.57
N PHE A 8 7.47 -8.15 11.50
CA PHE A 8 7.30 -6.95 10.67
C PHE A 8 5.94 -6.91 9.97
N LYS A 9 5.51 -8.03 9.41
CA LYS A 9 4.22 -8.15 8.75
C LYS A 9 3.06 -7.90 9.73
N THR A 10 3.09 -8.50 10.92
CA THR A 10 2.07 -8.28 11.96
C THR A 10 2.01 -6.82 12.40
N ARG A 11 3.17 -6.18 12.62
CA ARG A 11 3.26 -4.74 12.93
C ARG A 11 2.67 -3.89 11.81
N LEU A 12 3.04 -4.18 10.56
CA LEU A 12 2.55 -3.46 9.39
C LEU A 12 1.05 -3.60 9.23
N CYS A 13 0.49 -4.82 9.33
CA CYS A 13 -0.96 -5.05 9.31
C CYS A 13 -1.69 -4.27 10.40
N SER A 14 -1.14 -4.25 11.62
CA SER A 14 -1.72 -3.48 12.74
C SER A 14 -1.68 -1.98 12.46
N HIS A 15 -0.57 -1.49 11.90
CA HIS A 15 -0.43 -0.08 11.52
C HIS A 15 -1.39 0.30 10.40
N LEU A 16 -1.56 -0.53 9.37
CA LEU A 16 -2.50 -0.29 8.28
C LEU A 16 -3.95 -0.22 8.78
N ASN A 17 -4.34 -1.09 9.73
CA ASN A 17 -5.65 -1.01 10.38
C ASN A 17 -5.82 0.29 11.17
N TYR A 18 -4.78 0.71 11.89
CA TYR A 18 -4.77 1.97 12.61
C TYR A 18 -4.91 3.17 11.65
N LEU A 19 -4.11 3.23 10.57
CA LEU A 19 -4.21 4.29 9.57
C LEU A 19 -5.61 4.36 8.95
N MET A 20 -6.23 3.21 8.68
CA MET A 20 -7.61 3.15 8.19
C MET A 20 -8.60 3.72 9.21
N SER A 21 -8.45 3.40 10.51
CA SER A 21 -9.36 3.88 11.56
C SER A 21 -9.27 5.39 11.81
N ILE A 22 -8.07 5.97 11.66
CA ILE A 22 -7.86 7.42 11.78
C ILE A 22 -7.92 8.17 10.45
N ARG A 23 -8.20 7.45 9.35
CA ARG A 23 -8.30 7.99 7.98
C ARG A 23 -7.04 8.72 7.51
N GLU A 24 -5.87 8.20 7.83
CA GLU A 24 -4.59 8.78 7.44
C GLU A 24 -3.90 8.02 6.29
N ILE A 25 -3.22 8.79 5.45
CA ILE A 25 -2.32 8.32 4.38
C ILE A 25 -0.89 8.64 4.80
N LYS A 26 0.01 7.66 4.70
CA LYS A 26 1.43 7.82 5.04
C LYS A 26 2.33 7.51 3.86
N THR A 27 3.54 8.03 3.89
CA THR A 27 4.56 7.71 2.90
C THR A 27 5.28 6.41 3.24
N TYR A 28 5.85 5.75 2.23
CA TYR A 28 6.70 4.57 2.44
C TYR A 28 7.84 4.82 3.44
N ALA A 29 8.39 6.05 3.50
CA ALA A 29 9.46 6.38 4.42
C ALA A 29 8.99 6.39 5.88
N GLU A 30 7.86 7.04 6.14
CA GLU A 30 7.24 7.10 7.48
C GLU A 30 6.87 5.71 7.98
N VAL A 31 6.30 4.87 7.11
CA VAL A 31 5.92 3.50 7.48
C VAL A 31 7.13 2.60 7.68
N ALA A 32 8.17 2.73 6.86
CA ALA A 32 9.39 1.94 7.03
C ALA A 32 10.09 2.26 8.36
N GLU A 33 10.01 3.52 8.81
CA GLU A 33 10.52 3.97 10.10
C GLU A 33 9.66 3.44 11.25
N TYR A 34 8.33 3.57 11.15
CA TYR A 34 7.39 3.02 12.15
C TYR A 34 7.56 1.50 12.32
N CYS A 35 7.74 0.77 11.23
CA CYS A 35 7.91 -0.68 11.26
C CYS A 35 9.33 -1.13 11.66
N GLU A 36 10.26 -0.20 11.89
CA GLU A 36 11.66 -0.46 12.23
C GLU A 36 12.36 -1.36 11.19
N ILE A 37 12.06 -1.18 9.91
CA ILE A 37 12.61 -2.05 8.84
C ILE A 37 14.11 -1.75 8.68
N PRO A 38 14.99 -2.77 8.82
CA PRO A 38 16.42 -2.55 8.84
C PRO A 38 16.97 -2.17 7.45
N SER A 39 17.86 -1.19 7.45
CA SER A 39 18.72 -0.85 6.32
C SER A 39 19.71 -1.99 6.00
N PRO A 40 20.25 -2.06 4.77
CA PRO A 40 19.87 -1.26 3.59
C PRO A 40 18.58 -1.76 2.92
N GLY A 41 18.03 -0.93 2.02
CA GLY A 41 16.89 -1.32 1.17
C GLY A 41 15.54 -1.36 1.88
N LYS A 42 15.35 -0.62 2.98
CA LYS A 42 14.13 -0.64 3.79
C LYS A 42 12.83 -0.42 2.98
N ILE A 43 12.86 0.48 2.00
CA ILE A 43 11.71 0.78 1.14
C ILE A 43 11.36 -0.40 0.23
N ARG A 44 12.36 -1.09 -0.33
CA ARG A 44 12.13 -2.28 -1.16
C ARG A 44 11.51 -3.41 -0.34
N LYS A 45 12.07 -3.69 0.84
CA LYS A 45 11.53 -4.68 1.78
C LYS A 45 10.10 -4.34 2.22
N LEU A 46 9.82 -3.06 2.49
CA LEU A 46 8.47 -2.60 2.79
C LEU A 46 7.51 -2.83 1.60
N ASN A 47 7.94 -2.51 0.38
CA ASN A 47 7.12 -2.71 -0.81
C ASN A 47 6.79 -4.20 -1.02
N GLU A 48 7.76 -5.09 -0.85
CA GLU A 48 7.55 -6.54 -0.90
C GLU A 48 6.48 -7.00 0.12
N LEU A 49 6.60 -6.55 1.37
CA LEU A 49 5.61 -6.82 2.43
C LEU A 49 4.22 -6.27 2.08
N LEU A 50 4.14 -5.05 1.54
CA LEU A 50 2.87 -4.43 1.13
C LEU A 50 2.22 -5.20 -0.03
N LEU A 51 3.01 -5.69 -0.99
CA LEU A 51 2.48 -6.51 -2.09
C LEU A 51 1.94 -7.84 -1.57
N GLU A 52 2.60 -8.47 -0.61
CA GLU A 52 2.08 -9.69 0.03
C GLU A 52 0.78 -9.43 0.79
N ILE A 53 0.73 -8.40 1.63
CA ILE A 53 -0.49 -8.03 2.35
C ILE A 53 -1.62 -7.70 1.37
N THR A 54 -1.31 -7.04 0.26
CA THR A 54 -2.30 -6.76 -0.79
C THR A 54 -2.86 -8.06 -1.36
N LYS A 55 -2.01 -9.07 -1.66
CA LYS A 55 -2.48 -10.39 -2.13
C LYS A 55 -3.39 -11.05 -1.10
N GLU A 56 -3.02 -11.01 0.18
CA GLU A 56 -3.83 -11.57 1.26
C GLU A 56 -5.17 -10.84 1.39
N ASP A 57 -5.16 -9.51 1.35
CA ASP A 57 -6.39 -8.71 1.41
C ASP A 57 -7.33 -9.05 0.24
N ILE A 58 -6.79 -9.29 -0.96
CA ILE A 58 -7.57 -9.74 -2.12
C ILE A 58 -8.17 -11.14 -1.89
N ILE A 59 -7.34 -12.10 -1.49
CA ILE A 59 -7.75 -13.51 -1.31
C ILE A 59 -8.81 -13.62 -0.22
N GLU A 60 -8.61 -12.92 0.89
CA GLU A 60 -9.50 -12.92 2.05
C GLU A 60 -10.67 -11.94 1.93
N LYS A 61 -10.78 -11.23 0.79
CA LYS A 61 -11.81 -10.20 0.54
C LYS A 61 -11.85 -9.11 1.61
N LYS A 62 -10.69 -8.76 2.16
CA LYS A 62 -10.51 -7.64 3.08
C LYS A 62 -10.34 -6.33 2.31
N PRO A 63 -10.57 -5.18 2.97
CA PRO A 63 -10.23 -3.88 2.37
C PRO A 63 -8.75 -3.81 1.97
N LEU A 64 -8.44 -3.18 0.83
CA LEU A 64 -7.07 -3.05 0.31
C LEU A 64 -6.29 -1.94 1.06
N ARG A 65 -5.97 -2.19 2.33
CA ARG A 65 -5.45 -1.19 3.27
C ARG A 65 -4.09 -0.62 2.84
N THR A 66 -3.32 -1.37 2.07
CA THR A 66 -2.01 -0.97 1.55
C THR A 66 -2.08 0.25 0.61
N ALA A 67 -3.27 0.58 0.09
CA ALA A 67 -3.50 1.81 -0.68
C ALA A 67 -3.25 3.10 0.09
N LEU A 68 -3.26 3.04 1.43
CA LEU A 68 -2.94 4.15 2.32
C LEU A 68 -1.45 4.52 2.33
N ILE A 69 -0.60 3.70 1.71
CA ILE A 69 0.84 3.94 1.65
C ILE A 69 1.21 4.47 0.27
N VAL A 70 1.67 5.73 0.23
CA VAL A 70 1.93 6.45 -1.01
C VAL A 70 3.39 6.86 -1.16
N SER A 71 3.84 7.02 -2.40
CA SER A 71 5.16 7.56 -2.70
C SER A 71 5.24 9.02 -2.30
N LYS A 72 6.38 9.42 -1.72
CA LYS A 72 6.70 10.84 -1.49
C LYS A 72 7.07 11.56 -2.79
N ILE A 73 7.67 10.82 -3.74
CA ILE A 73 8.27 11.36 -4.96
C ILE A 73 7.27 11.32 -6.11
N GLU A 74 6.49 10.24 -6.22
CA GLU A 74 5.51 10.09 -7.30
C GLU A 74 4.26 10.91 -6.97
N VAL A 75 4.29 12.16 -7.42
CA VAL A 75 3.16 13.08 -7.40
C VAL A 75 2.63 13.21 -8.81
N VAL A 76 1.39 12.77 -9.01
CA VAL A 76 0.70 12.85 -10.30
C VAL A 76 -0.43 13.84 -10.15
N ASN A 77 -0.40 14.95 -10.91
CA ASN A 77 -1.38 16.04 -10.83
C ASN A 77 -1.63 16.51 -9.38
N GLY A 78 -0.58 16.60 -8.56
CA GLY A 78 -0.67 17.01 -7.15
C GLY A 78 -1.10 15.90 -6.18
N VAL A 79 -1.42 14.70 -6.67
CA VAL A 79 -1.86 13.56 -5.85
C VAL A 79 -0.72 12.56 -5.69
N ARG A 80 -0.47 12.13 -4.45
CA ARG A 80 0.47 11.04 -4.14
C ARG A 80 -0.23 9.71 -4.31
N ILE A 81 0.44 8.76 -4.96
CA ILE A 81 -0.09 7.42 -5.22
C ILE A 81 0.87 6.33 -4.70
N PRO A 82 0.38 5.11 -4.44
CA PRO A 82 1.24 3.95 -4.19
C PRO A 82 2.21 3.69 -5.34
N ASN A 83 3.25 2.90 -5.08
CA ASN A 83 4.20 2.47 -6.11
C ASN A 83 3.49 1.75 -7.26
N GLU A 84 4.01 1.88 -8.48
CA GLU A 84 3.46 1.24 -9.70
C GLU A 84 3.19 -0.28 -9.53
N ASP A 85 4.03 -0.98 -8.78
CA ASP A 85 3.90 -2.43 -8.55
C ASP A 85 2.58 -2.79 -7.85
N PHE A 86 2.03 -1.89 -7.02
CA PHE A 86 0.70 -2.06 -6.43
C PHE A 86 -0.37 -2.13 -7.53
N PHE A 87 -0.36 -1.20 -8.48
CA PHE A 87 -1.34 -1.17 -9.57
C PHE A 87 -1.14 -2.33 -10.56
N LYS A 88 0.11 -2.72 -10.82
CA LYS A 88 0.41 -3.93 -11.61
C LYS A 88 -0.20 -5.17 -10.96
N LEU A 89 -0.03 -5.33 -9.65
CA LEU A 89 -0.62 -6.42 -8.90
C LEU A 89 -2.16 -6.40 -8.99
N LEU A 90 -2.80 -5.26 -8.74
CA LEU A 90 -4.25 -5.14 -8.84
C LEU A 90 -4.79 -5.46 -10.25
N LYS A 91 -4.00 -5.15 -11.28
CA LYS A 91 -4.33 -5.51 -12.67
C LYS A 91 -4.26 -7.02 -12.90
N CYS A 92 -3.23 -7.70 -12.37
CA CYS A 92 -3.11 -9.16 -12.42
C CYS A 92 -4.31 -9.88 -11.78
N TYR A 93 -4.89 -9.33 -10.71
CA TYR A 93 -6.08 -9.85 -10.05
C TYR A 93 -7.41 -9.31 -10.64
N ASN A 94 -7.38 -8.61 -11.78
CA ASN A 94 -8.55 -8.01 -12.44
C ASN A 94 -9.36 -7.01 -11.59
N ILE A 95 -8.73 -6.44 -10.54
CA ILE A 95 -9.31 -5.40 -9.68
C ILE A 95 -9.17 -4.03 -10.33
N TYR A 96 -7.97 -3.72 -10.83
CA TYR A 96 -7.74 -2.52 -11.62
C TYR A 96 -7.85 -2.84 -13.12
N ARG A 97 -8.89 -2.30 -13.77
CA ARG A 97 -9.14 -2.46 -15.22
C ARG A 97 -8.92 -1.18 -16.02
N GLY A 98 -8.40 -0.14 -15.38
CA GLY A 98 -8.13 1.14 -16.05
C GLY A 98 -6.98 1.03 -17.05
N LYS A 99 -6.86 2.07 -17.89
CA LYS A 99 -5.72 2.23 -18.79
C LYS A 99 -4.44 2.47 -17.97
N ASN A 100 -3.28 2.18 -18.55
CA ASN A 100 -1.99 2.47 -17.92
C ASN A 100 -1.61 3.97 -18.03
N ASP A 101 -2.60 4.85 -18.01
CA ASP A 101 -2.38 6.29 -17.98
C ASP A 101 -2.52 6.83 -16.55
N LYS A 102 -1.84 7.94 -16.31
CA LYS A 102 -1.75 8.61 -15.03
C LYS A 102 -3.11 9.01 -14.44
N ILE A 103 -4.05 9.44 -15.27
CA ILE A 103 -5.37 9.94 -14.83
C ILE A 103 -6.24 8.76 -14.36
N SER A 104 -6.25 7.66 -15.12
CA SER A 104 -6.97 6.44 -14.75
C SER A 104 -6.51 5.88 -13.40
N ILE A 105 -5.18 5.86 -13.17
CA ILE A 105 -4.58 5.41 -11.92
C ILE A 105 -5.00 6.29 -10.74
N ILE A 106 -4.93 7.61 -10.88
CA ILE A 106 -5.35 8.56 -9.83
C ILE A 106 -6.83 8.37 -9.51
N ASN A 107 -7.69 8.34 -10.52
CA ASN A 107 -9.14 8.23 -10.31
C ASN A 107 -9.51 6.92 -9.62
N PHE A 108 -8.83 5.82 -9.99
CA PHE A 108 -9.00 4.55 -9.31
C PHE A 108 -8.51 4.61 -7.86
N HIS A 109 -7.31 5.16 -7.60
CA HIS A 109 -6.78 5.29 -6.25
C HIS A 109 -7.67 6.15 -5.36
N LYS A 110 -8.19 7.28 -5.87
CA LYS A 110 -9.14 8.13 -5.13
C LYS A 110 -10.38 7.35 -4.69
N ARG A 111 -11.03 6.64 -5.61
CA ARG A 111 -12.20 5.80 -5.30
C ARG A 111 -11.87 4.70 -4.29
N LEU A 112 -10.67 4.13 -4.40
CA LEU A 112 -10.20 3.11 -3.47
C LEU A 112 -10.06 3.69 -2.05
N ILE A 113 -9.42 4.85 -1.91
CA ILE A 113 -9.30 5.56 -0.63
C ILE A 113 -10.67 5.93 -0.06
N GLU A 114 -11.57 6.47 -0.89
CA GLU A 114 -12.94 6.81 -0.49
C GLU A 114 -13.63 5.58 0.12
N ASN A 115 -13.56 4.42 -0.54
CA ASN A 115 -14.14 3.17 -0.06
C ASN A 115 -13.50 2.64 1.24
N LEU A 116 -12.23 2.94 1.51
CA LEU A 116 -11.55 2.53 2.74
C LEU A 116 -11.97 3.35 3.96
N PHE A 117 -12.50 4.55 3.75
CA PHE A 117 -12.88 5.49 4.81
C PHE A 117 -14.38 5.54 5.10
N ILE A 118 -15.19 4.73 4.41
CA ILE A 118 -16.62 4.53 4.68
C ILE A 118 -16.80 3.77 6.00
#